data_AF-Q8IUA2-F1
#
_entry.id   AF-Q8IUA2-F1
#
_cell.length_a   1.000
_cell.length_b   1.000
_cell.length_c   1.000
_cell.angle_alpha   90.00
_cell.angle_beta   90.00
_cell.angle_gamma   90.00
#
_symmetry.space_group_name_H-M   'P 1'
#
loop_
_entity.id
_entity.type
_entity.pdbx_description
1 polymer ?
#
loop_
_entity_poly.entity_id
_entity_poly.type
_entity_poly.pdbx_seq_one_letter_code
_entity_poly.pdbx_strand_id
1 'polypeptide(L)'
;RKAESPPRFYFSSNGTSDVITGSIQVSSREANCRTHQAFMRKDVRDILTPIQIEAAYHLGPHVISKRSTEEFPPLQPILQQKKEKDIMKKTINFARFCAHENCSADLQVSAKIGFLKPHENKTYLAVGSMKTLMLNVSLFNAGDDAYETTLHVKLPVGLYFIKILEL
;
A
#
# COMPACT_ATOMS: atom_id res chain seq x y z
N ARG A 1 -3.79 26.91 8.18
CA ARG A 1 -4.42 26.07 7.13
C ARG A 1 -3.44 26.04 5.96
N LYS A 2 -2.82 24.90 5.68
CA LYS A 2 -1.96 24.76 4.49
C LYS A 2 -2.89 24.93 3.29
N ALA A 3 -2.61 25.90 2.41
CA ALA A 3 -3.41 26.09 1.20
C ALA A 3 -3.43 24.76 0.44
N GLU A 4 -4.63 24.26 0.17
CA GLU A 4 -4.82 23.00 -0.54
C GLU A 4 -4.21 23.19 -1.93
N SER A 5 -3.11 22.48 -2.20
CA SER A 5 -2.45 22.58 -3.50
C SER A 5 -3.43 22.10 -4.56
N PRO A 6 -3.50 22.76 -5.73
CA PRO A 6 -4.46 22.39 -6.76
C PRO A 6 -4.28 20.92 -7.16
N PRO A 7 -5.38 20.20 -7.45
CA PRO A 7 -5.31 18.80 -7.84
C PRO A 7 -4.52 18.66 -9.14
N ARG A 8 -3.51 17.77 -9.13
CA ARG A 8 -2.56 17.59 -10.24
C ARG A 8 -3.12 16.76 -11.40
N PHE A 9 -4.19 16.01 -11.15
CA PHE A 9 -4.83 15.14 -12.13
C PHE A 9 -6.32 15.45 -12.23
N TYR A 10 -6.94 15.05 -13.33
CA TYR A 10 -8.38 15.10 -13.55
C TYR A 10 -8.86 13.84 -14.27
N PHE A 11 -10.11 13.44 -14.04
CA PHE A 11 -10.73 12.28 -14.68
C PHE A 11 -11.31 12.66 -16.04
N SER A 12 -11.00 11.87 -17.07
CA SER A 12 -11.44 12.14 -18.45
C SER A 12 -12.95 12.09 -18.63
N SER A 13 -13.65 11.23 -17.88
CA SER A 13 -15.08 10.98 -18.03
C SER A 13 -15.96 12.10 -17.47
N ASN A 14 -15.40 13.00 -16.64
CA ASN A 14 -16.14 14.09 -16.00
C ASN A 14 -15.51 15.46 -16.31
N GLY A 15 -14.98 15.62 -17.53
CA GLY A 15 -14.33 16.85 -17.97
C GLY A 15 -13.01 17.10 -17.24
N THR A 16 -12.93 18.18 -16.45
CA THR A 16 -11.72 18.60 -15.72
C THR A 16 -11.80 18.42 -14.20
N SER A 17 -12.75 17.61 -13.71
CA SER A 17 -12.89 17.34 -12.27
C SER A 17 -11.85 16.32 -11.79
N ASP A 18 -11.35 16.53 -10.57
CA ASP A 18 -10.49 15.64 -9.81
C ASP A 18 -11.27 14.58 -9.01
N VAL A 19 -12.60 14.60 -9.08
CA VAL A 19 -13.49 13.68 -8.39
C VAL A 19 -14.45 13.00 -9.36
N ILE A 20 -14.71 11.71 -9.12
CA ILE A 20 -15.75 10.97 -9.80
C ILE A 20 -16.59 10.19 -8.80
N THR A 21 -17.89 10.13 -9.07
CA THR A 21 -18.86 9.37 -8.28
C THR A 21 -19.60 8.39 -9.17
N GLY A 22 -20.07 7.29 -8.59
CA GLY A 22 -20.82 6.28 -9.31
C GLY A 22 -21.31 5.18 -8.39
N SER A 23 -22.26 4.39 -8.89
CA SER A 23 -22.77 3.21 -8.21
C SER A 23 -22.35 1.95 -8.94
N ILE A 24 -22.03 0.90 -8.19
CA ILE A 24 -21.67 -0.42 -8.72
C ILE A 24 -22.56 -1.47 -8.07
N GLN A 25 -23.12 -2.35 -8.90
CA GLN A 25 -23.84 -3.52 -8.41
C GLN A 25 -22.83 -4.65 -8.20
N VAL A 26 -22.84 -5.21 -7.00
CA VAL A 26 -21.91 -6.27 -6.61
C VAL A 26 -22.70 -7.53 -6.25
N SER A 27 -22.17 -8.68 -6.63
CA SER A 27 -22.68 -9.99 -6.23
C SER A 27 -21.65 -10.68 -5.35
N SER A 28 -22.06 -11.64 -4.52
CA SER A 28 -21.14 -12.33 -3.59
C SER A 28 -20.07 -13.16 -4.28
N ARG A 29 -20.27 -13.55 -5.55
CA ARG A 29 -19.44 -14.54 -6.23
C ARG A 29 -18.60 -13.97 -7.36
N GLU A 30 -18.90 -12.75 -7.81
CA GLU A 30 -18.25 -12.15 -8.97
C GLU A 30 -17.69 -10.77 -8.63
N ALA A 31 -16.42 -10.56 -9.01
CA ALA A 31 -15.81 -9.26 -8.91
C ALA A 31 -16.33 -8.36 -10.04
N ASN A 32 -16.89 -7.21 -9.67
CA ASN A 32 -17.26 -6.17 -10.62
C ASN A 32 -16.25 -5.01 -10.48
N CYS A 33 -15.48 -4.75 -11.54
CA CYS A 33 -14.42 -3.74 -11.55
C CYS A 33 -14.75 -2.63 -12.56
N ARG A 34 -14.46 -1.38 -12.20
CA ARG A 34 -14.54 -0.23 -13.12
C ARG A 34 -13.19 0.48 -13.20
N THR A 35 -12.77 0.77 -14.42
CA THR A 35 -11.54 1.49 -14.69
C THR A 35 -11.84 2.96 -14.98
N HIS A 36 -11.12 3.86 -14.32
CA HIS A 36 -11.23 5.30 -14.53
C HIS A 36 -9.91 5.84 -15.06
N GLN A 37 -9.95 6.52 -16.19
CA GLN A 37 -8.78 7.17 -16.78
C GLN A 37 -8.63 8.59 -16.23
N ALA A 38 -7.43 8.93 -15.77
CA ALA A 38 -7.07 10.24 -15.30
C ALA A 38 -5.86 10.78 -16.06
N PHE A 39 -5.84 12.10 -16.28
CA PHE A 39 -4.79 12.80 -16.99
C PHE A 39 -4.15 13.84 -16.09
N MET A 40 -2.84 14.01 -16.23
CA MET A 40 -2.09 15.05 -15.53
C MET A 40 -2.41 16.43 -16.12
N ARG A 41 -2.55 17.45 -15.27
CA ARG A 41 -2.70 18.84 -15.73
C ARG A 41 -1.38 19.37 -16.31
N LYS A 42 -1.47 20.36 -17.19
CA LYS A 42 -0.30 20.93 -17.88
C LYS A 42 0.62 21.75 -16.96
N ASP A 43 0.08 22.31 -15.88
CA ASP A 43 0.72 23.27 -14.98
C ASP A 43 1.25 22.63 -13.67
N VAL A 44 1.41 21.31 -13.65
CA VAL A 44 1.93 20.58 -12.48
C VAL A 44 3.42 20.86 -12.29
N ARG A 45 3.77 21.56 -11.21
CA ARG A 45 5.16 21.81 -10.79
C ARG A 45 5.64 20.85 -9.71
N ASP A 46 4.73 20.44 -8.81
CA ASP A 46 5.05 19.50 -7.76
C ASP A 46 4.99 18.06 -8.30
N ILE A 47 6.16 17.56 -8.69
CA ILE A 47 6.40 16.17 -9.05
C ILE A 47 7.11 15.39 -7.93
N LEU A 48 7.32 16.03 -6.77
CA LEU A 48 8.05 15.44 -5.65
C LEU A 48 7.10 14.72 -4.70
N THR A 49 5.97 15.34 -4.38
CA THR A 49 4.97 14.78 -3.46
C THR A 49 4.25 13.61 -4.12
N PRO A 50 4.12 12.45 -3.46
CA PRO A 50 3.32 11.35 -3.99
C PRO A 50 1.86 11.75 -4.23
N ILE A 51 1.20 11.11 -5.19
CA ILE A 51 -0.22 11.30 -5.48
C ILE A 51 -1.01 10.32 -4.61
N GLN A 52 -1.96 10.82 -3.83
CA GLN A 52 -2.87 9.99 -3.06
C GLN A 52 -4.20 9.89 -3.81
N ILE A 53 -4.62 8.66 -4.07
CA ILE A 53 -5.93 8.33 -4.64
C ILE A 53 -6.76 7.73 -3.52
N GLU A 54 -7.92 8.32 -3.28
CA GLU A 54 -8.87 7.86 -2.28
C GLU A 54 -10.18 7.47 -2.94
N ALA A 55 -10.73 6.33 -2.54
CA ALA A 55 -12.05 5.85 -2.97
C ALA A 55 -12.89 5.58 -1.72
N ALA A 56 -13.79 6.52 -1.40
CA ALA A 56 -14.79 6.33 -0.37
C ALA A 56 -15.99 5.59 -0.95
N TYR A 57 -16.49 4.59 -0.23
CA TYR A 57 -17.66 3.82 -0.62
C TYR A 57 -18.68 3.72 0.52
N HIS A 58 -19.93 3.48 0.16
CA HIS A 58 -20.98 3.21 1.13
C HIS A 58 -21.92 2.15 0.55
N LEU A 59 -22.61 1.43 1.43
CA LEU A 59 -23.59 0.44 0.99
C LEU A 59 -24.81 1.15 0.40
N GLY A 60 -25.16 0.77 -0.83
CA GLY A 60 -26.40 1.19 -1.48
C GLY A 60 -27.61 0.35 -1.04
N PRO A 61 -28.80 0.63 -1.59
CA PRO A 61 -30.00 -0.17 -1.31
C PRO A 61 -29.80 -1.62 -1.78
N HIS A 62 -30.27 -2.57 -0.98
CA HIS A 62 -30.25 -3.98 -1.33
C HIS A 62 -31.27 -4.27 -2.44
N VAL A 63 -30.79 -4.69 -3.61
CA VAL A 63 -31.63 -5.00 -4.78
C VAL A 63 -31.99 -6.48 -4.75
N ILE A 64 -33.25 -6.79 -4.47
CA ILE A 64 -33.78 -8.16 -4.51
C ILE A 64 -34.76 -8.29 -5.66
N SER A 65 -34.62 -9.34 -6.47
CA SER A 65 -35.64 -9.70 -7.45
C SER A 65 -36.94 -10.03 -6.73
N LYS A 66 -38.04 -9.36 -7.07
CA LYS A 66 -39.37 -9.49 -6.44
C LYS A 66 -39.67 -10.95 -6.04
N ARG A 67 -39.75 -11.21 -4.73
CA ARG A 67 -40.25 -12.46 -4.16
C ARG A 67 -41.72 -12.32 -3.80
N SER A 68 -42.44 -13.46 -3.69
CA SER A 68 -43.88 -13.48 -3.44
C SER A 68 -44.22 -12.79 -2.11
N THR A 69 -45.46 -12.32 -2.00
CA THR A 69 -46.00 -11.57 -0.85
C THR A 69 -46.08 -12.37 0.46
N GLU A 70 -45.66 -13.63 0.47
CA GLU A 70 -45.76 -14.55 1.61
C GLU A 70 -44.43 -14.76 2.37
N GLU A 71 -43.31 -14.21 1.88
CA GLU A 71 -42.00 -14.36 2.53
C GLU A 71 -41.69 -13.24 3.53
N PHE A 72 -40.93 -13.59 4.58
CA PHE A 72 -40.39 -12.61 5.54
C PHE A 72 -39.64 -11.48 4.82
N PRO A 73 -39.68 -10.25 5.39
CA PRO A 73 -38.94 -9.14 4.81
C PRO A 73 -37.45 -9.50 4.76
N PRO A 74 -36.78 -9.22 3.63
CA PRO A 74 -35.40 -9.58 3.46
C PRO A 74 -34.51 -8.81 4.43
N LEU A 75 -33.52 -9.51 5.00
CA LEU A 75 -32.51 -8.90 5.84
C LEU A 75 -31.70 -7.87 5.05
N GLN A 76 -31.46 -6.72 5.66
CA GLN A 76 -30.60 -5.69 5.08
C GLN A 76 -29.14 -6.01 5.43
N PRO A 77 -28.27 -6.17 4.42
CA PRO A 77 -26.85 -6.37 4.68
C PRO A 77 -26.23 -5.10 5.29
N ILE A 78 -25.15 -5.28 6.04
CA ILE A 78 -24.32 -4.20 6.57
C ILE A 78 -22.86 -4.43 6.16
N LEU A 79 -22.09 -3.34 6.03
CA LEU A 79 -20.65 -3.46 5.81
C LEU A 79 -19.97 -3.93 7.08
N GLN A 80 -18.96 -4.79 6.93
CA GLN A 80 -18.15 -5.24 8.04
C GLN A 80 -17.40 -4.04 8.65
N GLN A 81 -17.57 -3.81 9.94
CA GLN A 81 -16.90 -2.72 10.64
C GLN A 81 -15.39 -2.98 10.70
N LYS A 82 -14.62 -2.08 10.07
CA LYS A 82 -13.16 -2.06 10.13
C LYS A 82 -12.69 -0.87 10.97
N LYS A 83 -11.43 -0.91 11.44
CA LYS A 83 -10.82 0.21 12.17
C LYS A 83 -10.73 1.48 11.31
N GLU A 84 -10.42 1.31 10.02
CA GLU A 84 -10.46 2.39 9.05
C GLU A 84 -11.88 2.54 8.50
N LYS A 85 -12.28 3.78 8.20
CA LYS A 85 -13.56 4.09 7.52
C LYS A 85 -13.66 3.35 6.19
N ASP A 86 -14.85 3.29 5.59
CA ASP A 86 -15.13 2.71 4.26
C ASP A 86 -14.45 3.50 3.12
N ILE A 87 -13.11 3.56 3.15
CA ILE A 87 -12.24 4.33 2.28
C ILE A 87 -11.06 3.44 1.91
N MET A 88 -10.81 3.30 0.62
CA MET A 88 -9.60 2.69 0.08
C MET A 88 -8.61 3.78 -0.31
N LYS A 89 -7.33 3.62 0.02
CA LYS A 89 -6.29 4.58 -0.32
C LYS A 89 -5.17 3.90 -1.10
N LYS A 90 -4.65 4.61 -2.10
CA LYS A 90 -3.48 4.19 -2.87
C LYS A 90 -2.57 5.37 -3.13
N THR A 91 -1.28 5.15 -2.99
CA THR A 91 -0.25 6.14 -3.33
C THR A 91 0.40 5.78 -4.67
N ILE A 92 0.67 6.80 -5.48
CA ILE A 92 1.40 6.70 -6.75
C ILE A 92 2.54 7.71 -6.74
N ASN A 93 3.72 7.28 -7.14
CA ASN A 93 4.91 8.13 -7.22
C ASN A 93 5.20 8.51 -8.67
N PHE A 94 5.71 9.74 -8.86
CA PHE A 94 6.26 10.15 -10.15
C PHE A 94 7.61 9.47 -10.38
N ALA A 95 7.74 8.84 -11.54
CA ALA A 95 9.02 8.44 -12.11
C ALA A 95 9.90 9.68 -12.32
N ARG A 96 11.11 9.67 -11.76
CA ARG A 96 12.11 10.75 -11.83
C ARG A 96 13.50 10.14 -11.96
N PHE A 97 14.39 10.86 -12.63
CA PHE A 97 15.81 10.50 -12.73
C PHE A 97 16.07 9.08 -13.28
N CYS A 98 15.23 8.64 -14.21
CA CYS A 98 15.38 7.34 -14.85
C CYS A 98 16.29 7.47 -16.07
N ALA A 99 17.27 6.57 -16.21
CA ALA A 99 18.18 6.57 -17.35
C ALA A 99 17.47 6.28 -18.69
N HIS A 100 16.35 5.54 -18.63
CA HIS A 100 15.54 5.14 -19.79
C HIS A 100 14.05 5.39 -19.52
N GLU A 101 13.19 5.16 -20.53
CA GLU A 101 11.73 5.30 -20.42
C GLU A 101 11.15 4.48 -19.26
N ASN A 102 11.69 3.28 -19.01
CA ASN A 102 11.33 2.42 -17.90
C ASN A 102 12.39 2.51 -16.81
N CYS A 103 12.01 3.09 -15.66
CA CYS A 103 12.87 3.14 -14.47
C CYS A 103 13.15 1.73 -13.96
N SER A 104 14.43 1.36 -13.90
CA SER A 104 14.87 0.02 -13.49
C SER A 104 15.81 0.14 -12.30
N ALA A 105 15.28 -0.15 -11.11
CA ALA A 105 16.08 -0.23 -9.89
C ALA A 105 16.82 -1.57 -9.81
N ASP A 106 18.04 -1.56 -9.26
CA ASP A 106 18.81 -2.77 -8.93
C ASP A 106 19.06 -2.79 -7.42
N LEU A 107 18.05 -3.25 -6.68
CA LEU A 107 18.09 -3.31 -5.23
C LEU A 107 18.85 -4.57 -4.77
N GLN A 108 20.00 -4.34 -4.15
CA GLN A 108 20.86 -5.36 -3.60
C GLN A 108 20.78 -5.34 -2.07
N VAL A 109 20.58 -6.52 -1.49
CA VAL A 109 20.50 -6.71 -0.04
C VAL A 109 21.54 -7.73 0.37
N SER A 110 22.37 -7.36 1.34
CA SER A 110 23.27 -8.30 2.00
C SER A 110 23.03 -8.26 3.50
N ALA A 111 23.09 -9.42 4.15
CA ALA A 111 22.87 -9.53 5.58
C ALA A 111 23.89 -10.47 6.23
N LYS A 112 24.37 -10.10 7.40
CA LYS A 112 25.26 -10.91 8.22
C LYS A 112 24.73 -10.98 9.64
N ILE A 113 24.73 -12.20 10.20
CA ILE A 113 24.36 -12.40 11.60
C ILE A 113 25.59 -12.07 12.46
N GLY A 114 25.39 -11.19 13.44
CA GLY A 114 26.35 -10.87 14.47
C GLY A 114 25.82 -11.28 15.85
N PHE A 115 26.72 -11.69 16.72
CA PHE A 115 26.41 -12.00 18.11
C PHE A 115 26.88 -10.86 19.02
N LEU A 116 26.07 -10.53 20.02
CA LEU A 116 26.43 -9.52 21.02
C LEU A 116 27.32 -10.12 22.12
N LYS A 117 28.02 -9.27 22.87
CA LYS A 117 28.81 -9.71 24.04
C LYS A 117 27.97 -10.56 24.99
N PRO A 118 28.51 -11.67 25.51
CA PRO A 118 29.90 -12.16 25.43
C PRO A 118 30.16 -13.15 24.28
N HIS A 119 29.31 -13.21 23.26
CA HIS A 119 29.33 -14.26 22.24
C HIS A 119 29.83 -13.82 20.86
N GLU A 120 30.49 -12.66 20.76
CA GLU A 120 30.93 -12.03 19.51
C GLU A 120 31.71 -12.95 18.56
N ASN A 121 32.53 -13.84 19.11
CA ASN A 121 33.40 -14.74 18.33
C ASN A 121 32.74 -16.08 17.97
N LYS A 122 31.48 -16.32 18.35
CA LYS A 122 30.80 -17.57 18.02
C LYS A 122 30.28 -17.54 16.57
N THR A 123 30.27 -18.70 15.92
CA THR A 123 29.73 -18.88 14.56
C THR A 123 28.40 -19.64 14.55
N TYR A 124 27.91 -20.03 15.73
CA TYR A 124 26.72 -20.83 15.92
C TYR A 124 25.82 -20.21 16.99
N LEU A 125 24.51 -20.40 16.82
CA LEU A 125 23.51 -20.00 17.80
C LEU A 125 23.33 -21.13 18.83
N ALA A 126 23.74 -20.90 20.07
CA ALA A 126 23.54 -21.85 21.15
C ALA A 126 22.13 -21.70 21.75
N VAL A 127 21.28 -22.71 21.54
CA VAL A 127 19.91 -22.74 22.06
C VAL A 127 19.92 -22.64 23.59
N GLY A 128 19.08 -21.77 24.15
CA GLY A 128 18.95 -21.55 25.59
C GLY A 128 19.97 -20.57 26.21
N SER A 129 21.15 -20.41 25.60
CA SER A 129 22.19 -19.48 26.08
C SER A 129 22.10 -18.10 25.43
N MET A 130 21.73 -18.04 24.14
CA MET A 130 21.67 -16.79 23.39
C MET A 130 20.24 -16.27 23.32
N LYS A 131 20.02 -15.05 23.82
CA LYS A 131 18.70 -14.40 23.82
C LYS A 131 18.55 -13.32 22.75
N THR A 132 19.67 -12.78 22.27
CA THR A 132 19.69 -11.67 21.32
C THR A 132 20.70 -11.95 20.22
N LEU A 133 20.31 -11.60 19.00
CA LEU A 133 21.13 -11.68 17.80
C LEU A 133 20.95 -10.38 17.02
N MET A 134 22.00 -9.97 16.33
CA MET A 134 22.01 -8.77 15.52
C MET A 134 22.06 -9.17 14.05
N LEU A 135 21.21 -8.56 13.24
CA LEU A 135 21.22 -8.75 11.79
C LEU A 135 21.77 -7.48 11.14
N ASN A 136 23.02 -7.53 10.71
CA ASN A 136 23.67 -6.44 10.00
C ASN A 136 23.22 -6.48 8.55
N VAL A 137 22.29 -5.59 8.19
CA VAL A 137 21.77 -5.49 6.83
C VAL A 137 22.43 -4.31 6.13
N SER A 138 22.96 -4.54 4.94
CA SER A 138 23.41 -3.50 4.01
C SER A 138 22.51 -3.53 2.78
N LEU A 139 22.00 -2.36 2.43
CA LEU A 139 21.11 -2.11 1.31
C LEU A 139 21.85 -1.22 0.31
N PHE A 140 21.78 -1.58 -0.96
CA PHE A 140 22.39 -0.81 -2.04
C PHE A 140 21.45 -0.79 -3.25
N ASN A 141 21.42 0.32 -3.98
CA ASN A 141 20.72 0.41 -5.25
C ASN A 141 21.73 0.76 -6.35
N ALA A 142 21.96 -0.14 -7.29
CA ALA A 142 22.87 0.06 -8.41
C ALA A 142 22.17 0.56 -9.69
N GLY A 143 20.85 0.74 -9.64
CA GLY A 143 20.03 1.16 -10.77
C GLY A 143 19.43 2.56 -10.58
N ASP A 144 18.31 2.81 -11.26
CA ASP A 144 17.54 4.05 -11.15
C ASP A 144 16.89 4.19 -9.75
N ASP A 145 16.37 5.38 -9.45
CA ASP A 145 15.62 5.66 -8.23
C ASP A 145 14.48 4.64 -8.00
N ALA A 146 14.47 4.06 -6.81
CA ALA A 146 13.44 3.11 -6.38
C ALA A 146 12.45 3.80 -5.42
N TYR A 147 11.16 3.79 -5.76
CA TYR A 147 10.10 4.38 -4.94
C TYR A 147 9.45 3.34 -4.04
N GLU A 148 9.03 3.74 -2.84
CA GLU A 148 8.36 2.86 -1.85
C GLU A 148 9.17 1.59 -1.52
N THR A 149 10.50 1.71 -1.49
CA THR A 149 11.38 0.59 -1.12
C THR A 149 11.09 0.11 0.28
N THR A 150 10.85 -1.18 0.42
CA THR A 150 10.57 -1.83 1.69
C THR A 150 11.49 -3.04 1.88
N LEU A 151 12.05 -3.18 3.07
CA LEU A 151 12.84 -4.34 3.46
C LEU A 151 11.93 -5.32 4.21
N HIS A 152 11.77 -6.52 3.65
CA HIS A 152 11.00 -7.60 4.28
C HIS A 152 11.93 -8.65 4.88
N VAL A 153 11.99 -8.71 6.21
CA VAL A 153 12.73 -9.75 6.94
C VAL A 153 11.76 -10.79 7.48
N LYS A 154 11.88 -12.04 7.00
CA LYS A 154 11.10 -13.17 7.50
C LYS A 154 11.84 -13.82 8.66
N LEU A 155 11.23 -13.79 9.85
CA LEU A 155 11.79 -14.40 11.04
C LEU A 155 11.23 -15.82 11.22
N PRO A 156 12.07 -16.82 11.55
CA PRO A 156 11.60 -18.15 11.93
C PRO A 156 10.90 -18.12 13.28
N VAL A 157 10.17 -19.20 13.59
CA VAL A 157 9.51 -19.37 14.88
C VAL A 157 10.55 -19.32 16.00
N GLY A 158 10.26 -18.54 17.05
CA GLY A 158 11.13 -18.37 18.21
C GLY A 158 12.04 -17.13 18.16
N LEU A 159 12.08 -16.41 17.03
CA LEU A 159 12.73 -15.11 16.93
C LEU A 159 11.69 -14.00 16.80
N TYR A 160 11.94 -12.86 17.46
CA TYR A 160 11.12 -11.68 17.38
C TYR A 160 11.98 -10.43 17.18
N PHE A 161 11.44 -9.48 16.42
CA PHE A 161 12.08 -8.19 16.24
C PHE A 161 12.06 -7.41 17.55
N ILE A 162 13.21 -6.83 17.92
CA ILE A 162 13.34 -6.03 19.14
C ILE A 162 13.41 -4.54 18.77
N LYS A 163 14.43 -4.16 18.01
CA LYS A 163 14.67 -2.78 17.58
C LYS A 163 15.66 -2.72 16.42
N ILE A 164 15.68 -1.58 15.73
CA ILE A 164 16.78 -1.18 14.85
C ILE A 164 17.80 -0.42 15.69
N LEU A 165 19.09 -0.64 15.41
CA LEU A 165 20.18 0.16 15.96
C LEU A 165 20.63 1.13 14.86
N GLU A 166 20.53 2.43 15.13
CA GLU A 166 21.17 3.44 14.29
C GLU A 166 22.66 3.47 14.64
N LEU A 167 23.50 3.54 13.61
CA LEU A 167 24.95 3.73 13.72
C LEU A 167 25.28 5.22 13.83
#